data_AF-A0AAJ2S1R7-F1
#
_entry.id   AF-A0AAJ2S1R7-F1
#
_cell.length_a   1.000
_cell.length_b   1.000
_cell.length_c   1.000
_cell.angle_alpha   90.00
_cell.angle_beta   90.00
_cell.angle_gamma   90.00
#
_symmetry.space_group_name_H-M   'P 1'
#
loop_
_entity.id
_entity.type
_entity.pdbx_description
1 polymer ?
#
loop_
_entity_poly.entity_id
_entity_poly.type
_entity_poly.pdbx_seq_one_letter_code
_entity_poly.pdbx_strand_id
1 'polypeptide(L)'
;MNDRDAVKALLQALTSKLLISSPEFAAALAHFDITTTYEGVKGDPDWAGLFGHKGCFFVDVFSAANPKGLRYDFDCRHDAEAFAAGVRDGVVVL
;
A
#
# COMPACT_ATOMS: atom_id res chain seq x y z
N MET A 1 -19.76 -10.30 -6.75
CA MET A 1 -18.41 -10.57 -6.26
C MET A 1 -17.88 -11.72 -7.09
N ASN A 2 -16.93 -11.47 -7.96
CA ASN A 2 -16.26 -12.52 -8.73
C ASN A 2 -15.02 -13.03 -7.96
N ASP A 3 -14.44 -14.16 -8.37
CA ASP A 3 -13.27 -14.73 -7.69
C ASP A 3 -12.08 -13.76 -7.64
N ARG A 4 -11.92 -12.91 -8.67
CA ARG A 4 -10.87 -11.89 -8.70
C ARG A 4 -11.07 -10.82 -7.62
N ASP A 5 -12.29 -10.38 -7.37
CA ASP A 5 -12.60 -9.41 -6.31
C ASP A 5 -12.29 -10.01 -4.93
N ALA A 6 -12.62 -11.30 -4.73
CA ALA A 6 -12.32 -12.02 -3.50
C ALA A 6 -10.81 -12.14 -3.27
N VAL A 7 -10.03 -12.44 -4.32
CA VAL A 7 -8.56 -12.49 -4.26
C VAL A 7 -7.98 -11.10 -4.00
N LYS A 8 -8.49 -10.03 -4.65
CA LYS A 8 -8.07 -8.64 -4.40
C LYS A 8 -8.27 -8.28 -2.92
N ALA A 9 -9.43 -8.58 -2.36
CA ALA A 9 -9.73 -8.33 -0.95
C ALA A 9 -8.80 -9.14 -0.03
N LEU A 10 -8.56 -10.41 -0.34
CA LEU A 10 -7.67 -11.28 0.44
C LEU A 10 -6.22 -10.75 0.45
N LEU A 11 -5.65 -10.45 -0.73
CA LEU A 11 -4.28 -9.95 -0.84
C LEU A 11 -4.11 -8.60 -0.14
N GLN A 12 -5.10 -7.72 -0.23
CA GLN A 12 -5.09 -6.45 0.51
C GLN A 12 -5.15 -6.69 2.03
N ALA A 13 -5.93 -7.67 2.49
CA ALA A 13 -6.00 -8.03 3.91
C ALA A 13 -4.67 -8.61 4.43
N LEU A 14 -3.98 -9.43 3.62
CA LEU A 14 -2.63 -9.91 3.94
C LEU A 14 -1.62 -8.76 4.02
N THR A 15 -1.70 -7.83 3.06
CA THR A 15 -0.86 -6.62 3.01
C THR A 15 -1.03 -5.77 4.27
N SER A 16 -2.28 -5.56 4.69
CA SER A 16 -2.62 -4.78 5.90
C SER A 16 -2.11 -5.41 7.19
N LYS A 17 -1.82 -6.72 7.18
CA LYS A 17 -1.25 -7.50 8.30
C LYS A 17 0.26 -7.74 8.15
N LEU A 18 0.91 -7.13 7.15
CA LEU A 18 2.32 -7.32 6.82
C LEU A 18 2.69 -8.78 6.50
N LEU A 19 1.73 -9.57 6.00
CA LEU A 19 1.92 -10.96 5.54
C LEU A 19 2.32 -10.98 4.06
N ILE A 20 3.40 -10.27 3.73
CA ILE A 20 3.81 -9.93 2.35
C ILE A 20 5.13 -10.59 1.91
N SER A 21 5.82 -11.28 2.82
CA SER A 21 7.19 -11.74 2.62
C SER A 21 7.30 -13.05 1.83
N SER A 22 6.19 -13.74 1.57
CA SER A 22 6.21 -15.05 0.95
C SER A 22 6.29 -14.98 -0.60
N PRO A 23 6.96 -15.94 -1.25
CA PRO A 23 6.97 -16.03 -2.72
C PRO A 23 5.58 -16.20 -3.33
N GLU A 24 4.67 -16.88 -2.63
CA GLU A 24 3.28 -17.12 -3.07
C GLU A 24 2.49 -15.82 -3.13
N PHE A 25 2.73 -14.90 -2.20
CA PHE A 25 2.13 -13.57 -2.23
C PHE A 25 2.55 -12.80 -3.49
N ALA A 26 3.85 -12.77 -3.78
CA ALA A 26 4.37 -12.14 -5.00
C ALA A 26 3.85 -12.81 -6.28
N ALA A 27 3.78 -14.14 -6.30
CA ALA A 27 3.22 -14.90 -7.42
C ALA A 27 1.73 -14.59 -7.62
N ALA A 28 0.96 -14.45 -6.54
CA ALA A 28 -0.47 -14.10 -6.61
C ALA A 28 -0.68 -12.67 -7.15
N LEU A 29 0.11 -11.69 -6.69
CA LEU A 29 0.06 -10.32 -7.24
C LEU A 29 0.31 -10.32 -8.75
N ALA A 30 1.30 -11.08 -9.22
CA ALA A 30 1.63 -11.19 -10.64
C ALA A 30 0.57 -11.96 -11.45
N HIS A 31 0.06 -13.07 -10.92
CA HIS A 31 -0.90 -13.91 -11.63
C HIS A 31 -2.24 -13.21 -11.87
N PHE A 32 -2.72 -12.45 -10.88
CA PHE A 32 -4.02 -11.78 -10.94
C PHE A 32 -3.94 -10.32 -11.40
N ASP A 33 -2.73 -9.82 -11.63
CA ASP A 33 -2.42 -8.41 -11.91
C ASP A 33 -3.10 -7.49 -10.89
N ILE A 34 -2.72 -7.68 -9.62
CA ILE A 34 -3.28 -6.96 -8.47
C ILE A 34 -2.17 -6.12 -7.84
N THR A 35 -2.53 -4.88 -7.52
CA THR A 35 -1.72 -3.98 -6.69
C THR A 35 -2.38 -3.84 -5.33
N THR A 36 -1.59 -3.98 -4.27
CA THR A 36 -2.02 -3.75 -2.89
C THR A 36 -1.17 -2.66 -2.26
N THR A 37 -1.68 -2.04 -1.20
CA THR A 37 -0.96 -0.98 -0.51
C THR A 37 -0.98 -1.16 0.99
N TYR A 38 0.03 -0.63 1.67
CA TYR A 38 0.08 -0.51 3.13
C TYR A 38 0.37 0.93 3.52
N GLU A 39 -0.55 1.54 4.24
CA GLU A 39 -0.42 2.89 4.78
C GLU A 39 0.17 2.85 6.19
N GLY A 40 1.09 3.76 6.49
CA GLY A 40 1.71 3.85 7.82
C GLY A 40 2.19 5.25 8.17
N VAL A 41 2.61 5.41 9.42
CA VAL A 41 3.22 6.64 9.94
C VAL A 41 4.65 6.31 10.34
N LYS A 42 5.61 7.17 9.97
CA LYS A 42 7.00 7.07 10.41
C LYS A 42 7.10 7.59 11.84
N GLY A 43 7.61 6.74 12.73
CA GLY A 43 7.77 7.10 14.13
C GLY A 43 6.43 7.14 14.87
N ASP A 44 6.43 7.82 16.02
CA ASP A 44 5.25 7.95 16.85
C ASP A 44 4.34 9.09 16.31
N PRO A 45 3.05 8.80 16.01
CA PRO A 45 2.09 9.78 15.46
C PRO A 45 1.97 11.06 16.30
N ASP A 46 2.11 10.95 17.62
CA ASP A 46 2.01 12.10 18.52
C ASP A 46 3.20 13.05 18.36
N TRP A 47 4.34 12.55 17.86
CA TRP A 47 5.55 13.33 17.60
C TRP A 47 5.62 13.87 16.17
N ALA A 48 4.95 13.23 15.21
CA ALA A 48 4.89 13.67 13.82
C ALA A 48 4.30 15.09 13.68
N GLY A 49 3.32 15.44 14.51
CA GLY A 49 2.70 16.78 14.52
C GLY A 49 3.54 17.87 15.18
N LEU A 50 4.49 17.53 16.04
CA LEU A 50 5.23 18.48 16.89
C LEU A 50 6.39 19.18 16.17
N PHE A 51 6.93 18.59 15.10
CA PHE A 51 8.17 19.07 14.48
C PHE A 51 8.02 19.49 13.00
N GLY A 52 6.79 19.59 12.48
CA GLY A 52 6.55 20.01 11.08
C GLY A 52 7.25 19.08 10.07
N HIS A 53 7.41 17.81 10.40
CA HIS A 53 8.14 16.85 9.59
C HIS A 53 7.33 16.49 8.35
N LYS A 54 7.76 17.04 7.21
CA LYS A 54 7.41 16.55 5.88
C LYS A 54 7.71 15.03 5.79
N GLY A 55 6.83 14.27 5.15
CA GLY A 55 7.01 12.83 4.90
C GLY A 55 6.77 11.90 6.09
N CYS A 56 5.94 12.30 7.07
CA CYS A 56 5.57 11.45 8.21
C CYS A 56 4.62 10.32 7.84
N PHE A 57 3.83 10.45 6.78
CA PHE A 57 2.95 9.40 6.30
C PHE A 57 3.63 8.69 5.14
N PHE A 58 3.41 7.38 5.01
CA PHE A 58 3.92 6.64 3.88
C PHE A 58 2.90 5.63 3.38
N VAL A 59 3.04 5.29 2.10
CA VAL A 59 2.31 4.21 1.44
C VAL A 59 3.33 3.30 0.78
N ASP A 60 3.37 2.04 1.20
CA ASP A 60 4.09 0.99 0.48
C ASP A 60 3.15 0.39 -0.58
N VAL A 61 3.62 0.31 -1.83
CA VAL A 61 2.87 -0.21 -2.97
C VAL A 61 3.48 -1.52 -3.43
N PHE A 62 2.72 -2.60 -3.37
CA PHE A 62 3.13 -3.95 -3.78
C PHE A 62 2.45 -4.31 -5.09
N SER A 63 3.25 -4.73 -6.08
CA SER A 63 2.79 -5.07 -7.42
C SER A 63 3.65 -6.19 -8.01
N ALA A 64 3.26 -6.71 -9.18
CA ALA A 64 4.06 -7.68 -9.91
C ALA A 64 5.50 -7.19 -10.20
N ALA A 65 5.64 -5.91 -10.56
CA ALA A 65 6.94 -5.30 -10.84
C ALA A 65 7.76 -5.04 -9.56
N ASN A 66 7.08 -4.78 -8.44
CA ASN A 66 7.70 -4.44 -7.16
C ASN A 66 7.08 -5.25 -6.02
N PRO A 67 7.31 -6.58 -5.95
CA PRO A 67 6.66 -7.44 -4.97
C PRO A 67 7.16 -7.20 -3.54
N LYS A 68 8.33 -6.55 -3.39
CA LYS A 68 8.89 -6.15 -2.10
C LYS A 68 8.40 -4.78 -1.62
N GLY A 69 7.56 -4.11 -2.39
CA GLY A 69 7.04 -2.79 -2.08
C GLY A 69 7.91 -1.65 -2.62
N LEU A 70 7.26 -0.58 -3.07
CA LEU A 70 7.85 0.74 -3.26
C LEU A 70 7.20 1.71 -2.26
N ARG A 71 8.02 2.46 -1.54
CA ARG A 71 7.54 3.44 -0.56
C ARG A 71 7.37 4.80 -1.20
N TYR A 72 6.23 5.42 -0.93
CA TYR A 72 5.90 6.81 -1.25
C TYR A 72 5.63 7.55 0.04
N ASP A 73 6.24 8.72 0.21
CA ASP A 73 6.14 9.52 1.42
C ASP A 73 5.22 10.73 1.20
N PHE A 74 4.46 11.08 2.24
CA PHE A 74 3.45 12.13 2.20
C PHE A 74 3.53 13.00 3.46
N ASP A 75 3.23 14.29 3.27
CA ASP A 75 3.23 15.29 4.35
C ASP A 75 1.94 15.23 5.17
N CYS A 76 0.84 14.74 4.60
CA CYS A 76 -0.43 14.60 5.30
C CYS A 76 -1.08 13.23 5.07
N ARG A 77 -1.89 12.82 6.05
CA ARG A 77 -2.61 11.54 6.04
C ARG A 77 -3.59 11.44 4.88
N HIS A 78 -4.29 12.53 4.58
CA HIS A 78 -5.33 12.54 3.56
C HIS A 78 -4.78 12.22 2.17
N ASP A 79 -3.63 12.81 1.80
CA ASP A 79 -2.99 12.56 0.51
C ASP A 79 -2.48 11.12 0.40
N ALA A 80 -1.92 10.57 1.49
CA ALA A 80 -1.50 9.18 1.55
C ALA A 80 -2.70 8.21 1.32
N GLU A 81 -3.82 8.45 2.00
CA GLU A 81 -5.03 7.64 1.86
C GLU A 81 -5.63 7.75 0.45
N ALA A 82 -5.69 8.96 -0.13
CA ALA A 82 -6.17 9.19 -1.48
C ALA A 82 -5.27 8.50 -2.52
N PHE A 83 -3.95 8.61 -2.38
CA PHE A 83 -2.99 7.92 -3.23
C PHE A 83 -3.14 6.39 -3.14
N ALA A 84 -3.21 5.84 -1.94
CA ALA A 84 -3.35 4.40 -1.72
C ALA A 84 -4.63 3.85 -2.38
N ALA A 85 -5.75 4.57 -2.26
CA ALA A 85 -7.00 4.21 -2.94
C ALA A 85 -6.85 4.28 -4.48
N GLY A 86 -6.30 5.36 -5.01
CA GLY A 86 -6.08 5.53 -6.46
C GLY A 86 -5.20 4.43 -7.06
N VAL A 87 -4.09 4.08 -6.39
CA VAL A 87 -3.20 2.98 -6.77
C VAL A 87 -3.94 1.65 -6.87
N ARG A 88 -4.76 1.30 -5.86
CA ARG A 88 -5.49 0.03 -5.83
C ARG A 88 -6.58 -0.07 -6.90
N ASP A 89 -7.11 1.05 -7.35
CA ASP A 89 -8.15 1.11 -8.38
C ASP A 89 -7.59 1.29 -9.79
N GLY A 90 -6.27 1.31 -9.95
CA GLY A 90 -5.59 1.47 -11.24
C GLY A 90 -5.66 2.91 -11.78
N VAL A 91 -5.98 3.87 -10.91
CA VAL A 91 -6.10 5.29 -11.22
C VAL A 91 -4.90 6.01 -10.60
N VAL A 92 -3.75 5.98 -11.26
CA VAL A 92 -2.66 6.91 -10.92
C VAL A 92 -2.08 7.49 -12.21
N VAL A 93 -2.36 8.77 -12.42
CA VAL A 93 -1.53 9.68 -13.22
C VAL A 93 -0.47 10.20 -12.25
N LEU A 94 0.80 9.87 -12.52
CA LEU A 94 1.96 10.47 -11.86
C LEU A 94 2.16 11.92 -12.30
#